data_AF-A0A2R5LIE7-F1
#
_entry.id   AF-A0A2R5LIE7-F1
#
_cell.length_a   1.000
_cell.length_b   1.000
_cell.length_c   1.000
_cell.angle_alpha   90.00
_cell.angle_beta   90.00
_cell.angle_gamma   90.00
#
_symmetry.space_group_name_H-M   'P 1'
#
loop_
_entity.id
_entity.type
_entity.pdbx_description
1 polymer ?
#
loop_
_entity_poly.entity_id
_entity_poly.type
_entity_poly.pdbx_seq_one_letter_code
_entity_poly.pdbx_strand_id
1 'polypeptide(L)'
;MVSVVIKLSVALFIYLETPKLDGHVVCPAALTEQHLSCNTYTRIKFEGRFVTCHYVCHPDRDISCYFQEPEHSPCWIMDYAPVGMCFNGTCYSNTTFPNITQGKQLVVNLTCEHGHDYLYNYWGAFGCQYYCKERPHRIVNRSDGYPCLNPSMALRGICLRERCQYPDKPK
;
A
#
# COMPACT_ATOMS: atom_id res chain seq x y z
N MET A 1 -31.32 -46.48 -40.89
CA MET A 1 -31.07 -45.05 -40.60
C MET A 1 -30.29 -44.97 -39.30
N VAL A 2 -29.01 -44.60 -39.36
CA VAL A 2 -28.15 -44.46 -38.17
C VAL A 2 -27.79 -42.98 -38.05
N SER A 3 -28.18 -42.36 -36.94
CA SER A 3 -27.96 -40.94 -36.67
C SER A 3 -26.67 -40.79 -35.85
N VAL A 4 -25.68 -40.08 -36.40
CA VAL A 4 -24.38 -39.84 -35.75
C VAL A 4 -24.42 -38.48 -35.07
N VAL A 5 -24.34 -38.46 -33.75
CA VAL A 5 -24.30 -37.23 -32.95
C VAL A 5 -22.83 -36.90 -32.64
N ILE A 6 -22.31 -35.86 -33.29
CA ILE A 6 -20.94 -35.37 -33.07
C ILE A 6 -20.97 -34.39 -31.88
N LYS A 7 -20.41 -34.80 -30.74
CA LYS A 7 -20.19 -33.92 -29.57
C LYS A 7 -18.92 -33.10 -29.77
N LEU A 8 -19.07 -31.84 -30.18
CA LEU A 8 -17.97 -30.87 -30.21
C LEU A 8 -17.70 -30.36 -28.79
N SER A 9 -16.58 -30.75 -28.19
CA SER A 9 -16.12 -30.23 -26.90
C SER A 9 -15.19 -29.05 -27.15
N VAL A 10 -15.66 -27.83 -26.93
CA VAL A 10 -14.84 -26.61 -27.04
C VAL A 10 -14.01 -26.49 -25.77
N ALA A 11 -12.71 -26.80 -25.86
CA ALA A 11 -11.76 -26.56 -24.79
C ALA A 11 -11.46 -25.05 -24.72
N LEU A 12 -12.03 -24.36 -23.74
CA LEU A 12 -11.75 -22.96 -23.45
C LEU A 12 -10.39 -22.86 -22.72
N PHE A 13 -9.31 -22.69 -23.47
CA PHE A 13 -8.00 -22.36 -22.91
C PHE A 13 -8.02 -20.88 -22.47
N ILE A 14 -8.41 -20.64 -21.22
CA ILE A 14 -8.16 -19.36 -20.57
C ILE A 14 -6.65 -19.31 -20.31
N TYR A 15 -5.92 -18.64 -21.21
CA TYR A 15 -4.55 -18.22 -20.96
C TYR A 15 -4.59 -17.24 -19.78
N LEU A 16 -4.36 -17.75 -18.57
CA LEU A 16 -3.98 -16.93 -17.43
C LEU A 16 -2.56 -16.44 -17.71
N GLU A 17 -2.43 -15.32 -18.41
CA GLU A 17 -1.20 -14.54 -18.36
C GLU A 17 -0.96 -14.22 -16.89
N THR A 18 0.05 -14.88 -16.29
CA THR A 18 0.51 -14.50 -14.96
C THR A 18 0.93 -13.04 -15.07
N PRO A 19 0.30 -12.11 -14.34
CA PRO A 19 0.69 -10.71 -14.41
C PRO A 19 2.15 -10.64 -14.03
N LYS A 20 3.01 -10.29 -14.99
CA LYS A 20 4.38 -9.93 -14.69
C LYS A 20 4.28 -8.76 -13.71
N LEU A 21 4.89 -8.91 -12.54
CA LEU A 21 5.13 -7.76 -11.69
C LEU A 21 6.15 -6.90 -12.44
N ASP A 22 5.67 -5.96 -13.25
CA ASP A 22 6.50 -5.01 -14.03
C ASP A 22 7.18 -3.94 -13.13
N GLY A 23 7.23 -4.19 -11.82
CA GLY A 23 8.00 -3.39 -10.88
C GLY A 23 9.47 -3.81 -10.88
N HIS A 24 10.32 -3.03 -10.20
CA HIS A 24 11.74 -3.32 -10.12
C HIS A 24 12.32 -2.99 -8.75
N VAL A 25 13.42 -3.66 -8.40
CA VAL A 25 14.12 -3.48 -7.13
C VAL A 25 15.23 -2.45 -7.32
N VAL A 26 15.31 -1.49 -6.40
CA VAL A 26 16.40 -0.51 -6.32
C VAL A 26 17.08 -0.61 -4.97
N CYS A 27 18.41 -0.68 -4.98
CA CYS A 27 19.23 -0.87 -3.80
C CYS A 27 20.23 0.28 -3.64
N PRO A 28 20.47 0.77 -2.41
CA PRO A 28 21.65 1.59 -2.12
C PRO A 28 22.94 0.87 -2.53
N ALA A 29 23.93 1.62 -3.03
CA ALA A 29 25.20 1.06 -3.53
C ALA A 29 25.99 0.24 -2.48
N ALA A 30 25.70 0.42 -1.18
CA ALA A 30 26.33 -0.29 -0.08
C ALA A 30 25.77 -1.70 0.18
N LEU A 31 24.65 -2.09 -0.46
CA LEU A 31 24.04 -3.41 -0.26
C LEU A 31 24.55 -4.41 -1.30
N THR A 32 24.97 -5.60 -0.84
CA THR A 32 25.42 -6.71 -1.69
C THR A 32 24.24 -7.48 -2.31
N GLU A 33 24.52 -8.32 -3.32
CA GLU A 33 23.53 -9.10 -4.08
C GLU A 33 22.58 -9.96 -3.22
N GLN A 34 22.96 -10.32 -1.99
CA GLN A 34 22.09 -11.07 -1.07
C GLN A 34 20.83 -10.30 -0.61
N HIS A 35 20.73 -9.01 -0.93
CA HIS A 35 19.56 -8.17 -0.62
C HIS A 35 18.62 -7.95 -1.83
N LEU A 36 18.87 -8.61 -2.97
CA LEU A 36 18.14 -8.37 -4.23
C LEU A 36 16.71 -8.90 -4.25
N SER A 37 16.28 -9.68 -3.26
CA SER A 37 14.94 -10.25 -3.22
C SER A 37 14.02 -9.47 -2.29
N CYS A 38 12.99 -8.88 -2.87
CA CYS A 38 11.86 -8.36 -2.11
C CYS A 38 10.91 -9.52 -1.88
N ASN A 39 11.00 -10.14 -0.69
CA ASN A 39 9.99 -11.06 -0.22
C ASN A 39 8.66 -10.30 -0.21
N THR A 40 7.75 -10.66 -1.13
CA THR A 40 6.51 -9.95 -1.36
C THR A 40 5.59 -10.13 -0.15
N TYR A 41 5.56 -9.13 0.73
CA TYR A 41 4.54 -9.01 1.75
C TYR A 41 3.36 -8.19 1.22
N THR A 42 2.18 -8.40 1.81
CA THR A 42 0.95 -7.75 1.37
C THR A 42 1.11 -6.24 1.37
N ARG A 43 0.74 -5.59 0.27
CA ARG A 43 0.81 -4.14 0.13
C ARG A 43 -0.42 -3.47 0.72
N ILE A 44 -0.20 -2.45 1.55
CA ILE A 44 -1.25 -1.55 2.01
C ILE A 44 -1.79 -0.78 0.81
N LYS A 45 -3.09 -0.93 0.59
CA LYS A 45 -3.87 -0.28 -0.45
C LYS A 45 -5.12 0.31 0.18
N PHE A 46 -5.58 1.44 -0.33
CA PHE A 46 -6.88 2.01 0.01
C PHE A 46 -7.75 2.00 -1.24
N GLU A 47 -8.92 1.35 -1.16
CA GLU A 47 -9.83 1.14 -2.30
C GLU A 47 -9.11 0.57 -3.54
N GLY A 48 -8.23 -0.41 -3.32
CA GLY A 48 -7.48 -1.08 -4.39
C GLY A 48 -6.32 -0.28 -4.99
N ARG A 49 -6.11 0.98 -4.57
CA ARG A 49 -5.00 1.84 -5.02
C ARG A 49 -3.87 1.88 -4.01
N PHE A 50 -2.65 2.02 -4.51
CA PHE A 50 -1.49 2.16 -3.65
C PHE A 50 -1.47 3.51 -2.93
N VAL A 51 -1.12 3.51 -1.64
CA VAL A 51 -0.84 4.76 -0.90
C VAL A 51 0.59 5.24 -1.10
N THR A 52 1.48 4.37 -1.59
CA THR A 52 2.87 4.66 -1.96
C THR A 52 3.27 3.85 -3.18
N CYS A 53 4.05 4.45 -4.08
CA CYS A 53 4.53 3.79 -5.31
C CYS A 53 5.84 3.01 -5.14
N HIS A 54 6.35 2.92 -3.92
CA HIS A 54 7.51 2.12 -3.58
C HIS A 54 7.44 1.62 -2.13
N TYR A 55 8.16 0.56 -1.81
CA TYR A 55 8.19 -0.02 -0.47
C TYR A 55 9.51 -0.68 -0.12
N VAL A 56 9.85 -0.66 1.16
CA VAL A 56 11.07 -1.29 1.69
C VAL A 56 10.94 -2.81 1.61
N CYS A 57 11.94 -3.50 1.07
CA CYS A 57 11.87 -4.95 0.91
C CYS A 57 12.01 -5.72 2.22
N HIS A 58 12.75 -5.15 3.19
CA HIS A 58 12.93 -5.68 4.54
C HIS A 58 12.66 -4.59 5.58
N PRO A 59 11.39 -4.37 5.97
CA PRO A 59 11.05 -3.34 6.94
C PRO A 59 11.57 -3.64 8.35
N ASP A 60 12.13 -4.84 8.60
CA ASP A 60 12.88 -5.18 9.82
C ASP A 60 14.26 -4.52 9.93
N ARG A 61 14.77 -3.91 8.85
CA ARG A 61 16.14 -3.40 8.75
C ARG A 61 16.17 -1.89 8.53
N ASP A 62 17.16 -1.23 9.13
CA ASP A 62 17.38 0.21 8.97
C ASP A 62 17.78 0.60 7.54
N ILE A 63 18.46 -0.31 6.82
CA ILE A 63 18.88 -0.13 5.44
C ILE A 63 18.45 -1.36 4.63
N SER A 64 17.69 -1.14 3.56
CA SER A 64 17.20 -2.18 2.67
C SER A 64 17.05 -1.63 1.25
N CYS A 65 16.99 -2.54 0.28
CA CYS A 65 16.45 -2.21 -1.04
C CYS A 65 14.97 -1.84 -0.92
N TYR A 66 14.47 -1.18 -1.95
CA TYR A 66 13.05 -0.88 -2.10
C TYR A 66 12.56 -1.37 -3.45
N PHE A 67 11.32 -1.85 -3.48
CA PHE A 67 10.64 -2.24 -4.68
C PHE A 67 9.78 -1.08 -5.17
N GLN A 68 9.83 -0.80 -6.46
CA GLN A 68 9.00 0.19 -7.12
C GLN A 68 7.82 -0.49 -7.79
N GLU A 69 6.62 0.00 -7.52
CA GLU A 69 5.41 -0.49 -8.17
C GLU A 69 5.48 -0.22 -9.69
N PRO A 70 4.83 -1.05 -10.53
CA PRO A 70 4.81 -0.86 -11.98
C PRO A 70 4.40 0.57 -12.37
N GLU A 71 5.02 1.13 -13.40
CA GLU A 71 4.60 2.42 -13.93
C GLU A 71 3.11 2.41 -14.31
N HIS A 72 2.46 3.56 -14.15
CA HIS A 72 1.03 3.76 -14.35
C HIS A 72 0.11 3.02 -13.37
N SER A 73 0.65 2.29 -12.39
CA SER A 73 -0.15 1.69 -11.31
C SER A 73 -0.98 2.76 -10.58
N PRO A 74 -2.27 2.50 -10.28
CA PRO A 74 -3.12 3.50 -9.66
C PRO A 74 -2.73 3.73 -8.20
N CYS A 75 -2.63 5.00 -7.81
CA CYS A 75 -2.21 5.40 -6.46
C CYS A 75 -2.97 6.64 -5.95
N TRP A 76 -2.70 6.99 -4.69
CA TRP A 76 -3.19 8.20 -4.01
C TRP A 76 -2.06 9.22 -3.82
N ILE A 77 -2.30 10.46 -4.25
CA ILE A 77 -1.38 11.59 -4.06
C ILE A 77 -1.60 12.15 -2.65
N MET A 78 -0.82 11.64 -1.70
CA MET A 78 -1.00 11.91 -0.27
C MET A 78 -0.51 13.29 0.17
N ASP A 79 0.31 13.97 -0.63
CA ASP A 79 0.88 15.29 -0.28
C ASP A 79 -0.17 16.38 -0.05
N TYR A 80 -1.36 16.20 -0.60
CA TYR A 80 -2.49 17.13 -0.48
C TYR A 80 -3.66 16.55 0.31
N ALA A 81 -3.50 15.37 0.90
CA ALA A 81 -4.56 14.76 1.69
C ALA A 81 -4.79 15.56 2.98
N PRO A 82 -6.04 15.74 3.42
CA PRO A 82 -6.32 16.40 4.70
C PRO A 82 -5.74 15.63 5.89
N VAL A 83 -5.22 16.39 6.86
CA VAL A 83 -4.73 15.86 8.14
C VAL A 83 -5.91 15.50 9.05
N GLY A 84 -5.76 14.40 9.78
CA GLY A 84 -6.72 13.85 10.70
C GLY A 84 -6.06 13.06 11.83
N MET A 85 -6.88 12.27 12.53
CA MET A 85 -6.49 11.41 13.64
C MET A 85 -7.03 9.99 13.44
N CYS A 86 -6.22 9.00 13.80
CA CYS A 86 -6.58 7.60 13.72
C CYS A 86 -7.56 7.20 14.83
N PHE A 87 -8.63 6.50 14.47
CA PHE A 87 -9.49 5.80 15.41
C PHE A 87 -9.90 4.44 14.84
N ASN A 88 -9.55 3.35 15.53
CA ASN A 88 -9.83 1.98 15.12
C ASN A 88 -9.43 1.68 13.66
N GLY A 89 -8.24 2.13 13.25
CA GLY A 89 -7.72 1.91 11.90
C GLY A 89 -8.28 2.82 10.80
N THR A 90 -9.15 3.78 11.13
CA THR A 90 -9.71 4.75 10.19
C THR A 90 -9.20 6.16 10.48
N CYS A 91 -8.87 6.92 9.44
CA CYS A 91 -8.43 8.32 9.58
C CYS A 91 -9.64 9.25 9.54
N TYR A 92 -9.92 9.94 10.65
CA TYR A 92 -11.01 10.90 10.75
C TYR A 92 -10.48 12.33 10.76
N SER A 93 -11.24 13.29 10.24
CA SER A 93 -10.84 14.70 10.30
C SER A 93 -10.71 15.16 11.75
N ASN A 94 -9.83 16.13 12.01
CA ASN A 94 -9.67 16.73 13.34
C ASN A 94 -11.00 17.29 13.90
N THR A 95 -11.91 17.73 13.04
CA THR A 95 -13.22 18.27 13.43
C THR A 95 -14.21 17.19 13.84
N THR A 96 -14.13 15.98 13.26
CA THR A 96 -15.08 14.88 13.52
C THR A 96 -14.59 13.93 14.60
N PHE A 97 -13.27 13.83 14.78
CA PHE A 97 -12.64 12.92 15.73
C PHE A 97 -13.21 13.03 17.16
N PRO A 98 -13.33 14.22 17.79
CA PRO A 98 -13.82 14.31 19.17
C PRO A 98 -15.24 13.76 19.35
N ASN A 99 -16.11 13.99 18.35
CA ASN A 99 -17.49 13.51 18.38
C ASN A 99 -17.54 11.98 18.21
N ILE A 100 -16.67 11.42 17.35
CA ILE A 100 -16.62 9.98 17.08
C ILE A 100 -16.04 9.21 18.27
N THR A 101 -15.11 9.81 19.02
CA THR A 101 -14.46 9.18 20.17
C THR A 101 -15.13 9.51 21.50
N GLN A 102 -16.20 10.32 21.50
CA GLN A 102 -16.88 10.71 22.73
C GLN A 102 -17.38 9.47 23.50
N GLY A 103 -16.95 9.34 24.76
CA GLY A 103 -17.30 8.21 25.62
C GLY A 103 -16.63 6.88 25.24
N LYS A 104 -15.68 6.87 24.30
CA LYS A 104 -14.94 5.68 23.89
C LYS A 104 -13.54 5.68 24.50
N GLN A 105 -13.07 4.49 24.86
CA GLN A 105 -11.68 4.30 25.28
C GLN A 105 -10.78 4.27 24.05
N LEU A 106 -9.71 5.07 24.08
CA LEU A 106 -8.69 5.09 23.02
C LEU A 106 -7.65 3.99 23.29
N VAL A 107 -7.32 3.21 22.27
CA VAL A 107 -6.23 2.24 22.30
C VAL A 107 -4.96 2.92 21.78
N VAL A 108 -4.18 3.49 22.70
CA VAL A 108 -2.96 4.23 22.36
C VAL A 108 -1.71 3.34 22.26
N ASN A 109 -1.82 2.08 22.65
CA ASN A 109 -0.71 1.14 22.62
C ASN A 109 -0.50 0.59 21.21
N LEU A 110 0.77 0.50 20.80
CA LEU A 110 1.14 -0.17 19.56
C LEU A 110 0.93 -1.68 19.68
N THR A 111 0.42 -2.30 18.61
CA THR A 111 0.29 -3.76 18.52
C THR A 111 1.64 -4.45 18.36
N CYS A 112 2.60 -3.79 17.71
CA CYS A 112 3.95 -4.29 17.46
C CYS A 112 4.91 -3.10 17.20
N GLU A 113 6.22 -3.34 17.20
CA GLU A 113 7.19 -2.34 16.75
C GLU A 113 6.93 -2.02 15.26
N HIS A 114 6.98 -0.75 14.89
CA HIS A 114 6.84 -0.31 13.51
C HIS A 114 8.04 -0.76 12.69
N GLY A 115 7.77 -1.34 11.52
CA GLY A 115 8.79 -1.54 10.50
C GLY A 115 9.15 -0.22 9.80
N HIS A 116 10.31 -0.19 9.17
CA HIS A 116 10.70 0.90 8.28
C HIS A 116 9.84 0.86 7.02
N ASP A 117 8.88 1.79 6.93
CA ASP A 117 7.95 1.87 5.80
C ASP A 117 7.76 3.32 5.34
N TYR A 118 7.65 3.55 4.02
CA TYR A 118 7.49 4.89 3.45
C TYR A 118 6.05 5.43 3.62
N LEU A 119 5.29 4.95 4.59
CA LEU A 119 3.86 5.24 4.75
C LEU A 119 3.59 6.46 5.63
N TYR A 120 4.44 7.47 5.55
CA TYR A 120 4.27 8.72 6.29
C TYR A 120 5.03 9.87 5.64
N ASN A 121 4.65 11.08 5.97
CA ASN A 121 5.46 12.29 5.77
C ASN A 121 5.44 13.14 7.06
N TYR A 122 5.89 14.38 6.99
CA TYR A 122 5.97 15.26 8.16
C TYR A 122 4.60 15.60 8.78
N TRP A 123 3.49 15.39 8.07
CA TRP A 123 2.14 15.63 8.58
C TRP A 123 1.52 14.43 9.30
N GLY A 124 2.00 13.23 9.01
CA GLY A 124 1.46 12.01 9.61
C GLY A 124 1.56 10.80 8.68
N ALA A 125 0.92 9.72 9.13
CA ALA A 125 0.87 8.47 8.38
C ALA A 125 -0.11 8.55 7.20
N PHE A 126 0.16 7.82 6.13
CA PHE A 126 -0.77 7.68 5.01
C PHE A 126 -1.86 6.67 5.37
N GLY A 127 -3.01 7.17 5.84
CA GLY A 127 -4.02 6.37 6.53
C GLY A 127 -3.60 5.99 7.96
N CYS A 128 -4.15 4.89 8.47
CA CYS A 128 -3.98 4.47 9.87
C CYS A 128 -3.49 3.04 10.01
N GLN A 129 -2.69 2.59 9.03
CA GLN A 129 -2.07 1.27 9.02
C GLN A 129 -0.55 1.39 8.94
N TYR A 130 0.15 0.34 9.37
CA TYR A 130 1.60 0.20 9.24
C TYR A 130 1.98 -1.29 9.22
N TYR A 131 3.22 -1.58 8.85
CA TYR A 131 3.76 -2.94 8.92
C TYR A 131 4.47 -3.18 10.24
N CYS A 132 4.21 -4.32 10.89
CA CYS A 132 5.05 -4.78 11.98
C CYS A 132 6.49 -5.01 11.50
N LYS A 133 7.46 -4.65 12.34
CA LYS A 133 8.88 -4.92 12.12
C LYS A 133 9.14 -6.42 11.97
N GLU A 134 8.56 -7.24 12.84
CA GLU A 134 8.75 -8.69 12.83
C GLU A 134 8.05 -9.38 11.64
N ARG A 135 8.70 -10.39 11.06
CA ARG A 135 8.09 -11.26 10.04
C ARG A 135 6.87 -11.99 10.64
N PRO A 136 5.75 -12.11 9.91
CA PRO A 136 5.58 -11.90 8.47
C PRO A 136 5.18 -10.46 8.06
N HIS A 137 5.59 -9.43 8.81
CA HIS A 137 5.30 -8.01 8.54
C HIS A 137 3.81 -7.73 8.43
N ARG A 138 3.04 -8.20 9.42
CA ARG A 138 1.59 -8.05 9.47
C ARG A 138 1.21 -6.56 9.35
N ILE A 139 0.16 -6.30 8.58
CA ILE A 139 -0.48 -4.99 8.55
C ILE A 139 -1.36 -4.87 9.79
N VAL A 140 -1.12 -3.84 10.60
CA VAL A 140 -1.91 -3.55 11.80
C VAL A 140 -2.32 -2.08 11.83
N ASN A 141 -3.28 -1.77 12.69
CA ASN A 141 -3.74 -0.40 12.87
C ASN A 141 -2.78 0.39 13.75
N ARG A 142 -2.57 1.66 13.41
CA ARG A 142 -1.90 2.64 14.27
C ARG A 142 -2.73 2.87 15.52
N SER A 143 -2.05 3.31 16.57
CA SER A 143 -2.66 3.71 17.83
C SER A 143 -3.70 4.81 17.61
N ASP A 144 -4.76 4.80 18.41
CA ASP A 144 -5.76 5.84 18.38
C ASP A 144 -5.15 7.21 18.73
N GLY A 145 -5.63 8.27 18.08
CA GLY A 145 -5.11 9.64 18.23
C GLY A 145 -3.80 9.90 17.48
N TYR A 146 -3.23 8.93 16.76
CA TYR A 146 -2.05 9.15 15.94
C TYR A 146 -2.38 10.04 14.72
N PRO A 147 -1.56 11.06 14.37
CA PRO A 147 -1.79 11.91 13.20
C PRO A 147 -1.74 11.13 11.87
N CYS A 148 -2.74 11.35 11.02
CA CYS A 148 -2.85 10.68 9.72
C CYS A 148 -3.23 11.65 8.61
N LEU A 149 -2.98 11.23 7.38
CA LEU A 149 -3.44 11.83 6.14
C LEU A 149 -4.50 10.92 5.54
N ASN A 150 -5.70 11.45 5.29
CA ASN A 150 -6.85 10.64 4.89
C ASN A 150 -6.81 10.26 3.39
N PRO A 151 -6.58 8.97 3.02
CA PRO A 151 -6.52 8.56 1.63
C PRO A 151 -7.85 8.71 0.88
N SER A 152 -9.00 8.67 1.57
CA SER A 152 -10.31 8.81 0.93
C SER A 152 -10.57 10.20 0.37
N MET A 153 -9.78 11.18 0.80
CA MET A 153 -9.84 12.57 0.38
C MET A 153 -8.58 12.99 -0.40
N ALA A 154 -7.67 12.05 -0.63
CA ALA A 154 -6.47 12.27 -1.44
C ALA A 154 -6.84 12.35 -2.92
N LEU A 155 -6.00 13.01 -3.70
CA LEU A 155 -6.18 13.07 -5.15
C LEU A 155 -5.75 11.76 -5.79
N ARG A 156 -6.43 11.36 -6.86
CA ARG A 156 -6.09 10.14 -7.61
C ARG A 156 -4.89 10.43 -8.50
N GLY A 157 -3.92 9.52 -8.49
CA GLY A 157 -2.73 9.57 -9.33
C GLY A 157 -2.37 8.23 -9.92
N ILE A 158 -1.19 8.21 -10.54
CA ILE A 158 -0.50 7.04 -11.05
C ILE A 158 0.97 7.03 -10.62
N CYS A 159 1.56 5.85 -10.53
CA CYS A 159 2.97 5.70 -10.23
C CYS A 159 3.82 6.08 -11.44
N LEU A 160 4.62 7.13 -11.28
CA LEU A 160 5.59 7.61 -12.27
C LEU A 160 6.88 7.96 -11.54
N ARG A 161 8.00 7.39 -11.99
CA ARG A 161 9.33 7.66 -11.40
C ARG A 161 9.29 7.61 -9.87
N GLU A 162 8.89 6.46 -9.33
CA GLU A 162 8.87 6.16 -7.89
C GLU A 162 7.83 6.94 -7.05
N ARG A 163 7.09 7.89 -7.63
CA ARG A 163 6.15 8.76 -6.90
C ARG A 163 4.73 8.62 -7.43
N CYS A 164 3.76 8.88 -6.56
CA CYS A 164 2.39 9.04 -7.00
C CYS A 164 2.18 10.46 -7.54
N GLN A 165 1.88 10.58 -8.82
CA GLN A 165 1.75 11.85 -9.51
C GLN A 165 0.44 11.91 -10.29
N TYR A 166 0.03 13.10 -10.70
CA TYR A 166 -1.08 13.20 -11.66
C TYR A 166 -0.68 12.50 -12.96
N PRO A 167 -1.64 11.86 -13.65
CA PRO A 167 -1.39 11.46 -15.03
C PRO A 167 -1.06 12.73 -15.83
N ASP A 168 0.07 12.72 -16.54
CA ASP A 168 0.38 13.78 -17.48
C ASP A 168 -0.84 14.00 -18.39
N LYS A 169 -1.22 15.26 -18.60
CA LYS A 169 -2.23 15.55 -19.63
C LYS A 169 -1.69 14.98 -20.94
N PRO A 170 -2.49 14.23 -21.72
CA PRO A 170 -2.06 13.82 -23.05
C PRO A 170 -1.66 15.10 -23.81
N LYS A 171 -0.41 15.13 -24.29
CA LYS A 171 0.13 16.23 -25.08
C LYS A 171 -0.58 16.31 -26.43
#